data_AF-A0A4Q0YXX8-F1
#
_entry.id   AF-A0A4Q0YXX8-F1
#
_cell.length_a   1.000
_cell.length_b   1.000
_cell.length_c   1.000
_cell.angle_alpha   90.00
_cell.angle_beta   90.00
_cell.angle_gamma   90.00
#
_symmetry.space_group_name_H-M   'P 1'
#
loop_
_entity.id
_entity.type
_entity.pdbx_description
1 polymer ?
#
loop_
_entity_poly.entity_id
_entity_poly.type
_entity_poly.pdbx_seq_one_letter_code
_entity_poly.pdbx_strand_id
1 'polypeptide(L)'
;MVADILNRPVTLLDSHNGAAFGAALQALWMLDGKQSISHLCAEHVEEKLTTVIEPNQENQQRYHREYLRFSRAVELVRNFY
;
A
#
# COMPACT_ATOMS: atom_id res chain seq x y z
N MET A 1 -12.48 3.73 -3.55
CA MET A 1 -12.65 3.97 -2.10
C MET A 1 -11.35 4.33 -1.40
N VAL A 2 -10.37 3.42 -1.23
CA VAL A 2 -9.12 3.75 -0.51
C VAL A 2 -8.34 4.88 -1.20
N ALA A 3 -8.25 4.85 -2.53
CA ALA A 3 -7.65 5.94 -3.32
C ALA A 3 -8.34 7.30 -3.06
N ASP A 4 -9.68 7.31 -2.98
CA ASP A 4 -10.47 8.52 -2.72
C ASP A 4 -10.26 9.07 -1.30
N ILE A 5 -10.21 8.18 -0.30
CA ILE A 5 -10.01 8.55 1.11
C ILE A 5 -8.61 9.15 1.31
N LEU A 6 -7.58 8.53 0.71
CA LEU A 6 -6.19 8.95 0.85
C LEU A 6 -5.82 10.08 -0.13
N ASN A 7 -6.68 10.37 -1.10
CA ASN A 7 -6.41 11.26 -2.23
C ASN A 7 -5.07 10.93 -2.92
N ARG A 8 -4.84 9.65 -3.19
CA ARG A 8 -3.64 9.12 -3.84
C ARG A 8 -4.00 7.97 -4.76
N PRO A 9 -3.29 7.81 -5.90
CA PRO A 9 -3.39 6.59 -6.70
C PRO A 9 -3.03 5.37 -5.86
N VAL A 10 -3.77 4.28 -6.02
CA VAL A 10 -3.49 3.00 -5.35
C VAL A 10 -3.22 1.94 -6.40
N THR A 11 -2.04 1.34 -6.35
CA THR A 11 -1.66 0.21 -7.19
C THR A 11 -1.85 -1.09 -6.42
N LEU A 12 -2.62 -2.02 -6.98
CA LEU A 12 -2.72 -3.38 -6.44
C LEU A 12 -1.60 -4.25 -7.01
N LEU A 13 -0.82 -4.85 -6.12
CA LEU A 13 0.22 -5.82 -6.49
C LEU A 13 -0.36 -7.23 -6.45
N ASP A 14 0.08 -8.10 -7.36
CA ASP A 14 -0.30 -9.52 -7.35
C ASP A 14 0.55 -10.32 -6.37
N SER A 15 0.51 -9.95 -5.09
CA SER A 15 1.32 -10.64 -4.09
C SER A 15 0.45 -11.51 -3.21
N HIS A 16 0.34 -12.79 -3.57
CA HIS A 16 -0.30 -13.79 -2.71
C HIS A 16 0.52 -14.06 -1.42
N ASN A 17 1.80 -13.66 -1.35
CA ASN A 17 2.72 -13.98 -0.24
C ASN A 17 3.76 -12.87 0.08
N GLY A 18 3.33 -11.61 0.27
CA GLY A 18 4.25 -10.46 0.40
C GLY A 18 5.41 -10.62 1.40
N ALA A 19 5.15 -11.06 2.63
CA ALA A 19 6.20 -11.19 3.65
C ALA A 19 7.16 -12.37 3.40
N ALA A 20 6.63 -13.55 3.05
CA ALA A 20 7.45 -14.73 2.77
C ALA A 20 8.29 -14.56 1.50
N PHE A 21 7.73 -13.91 0.48
CA PHE A 21 8.43 -13.57 -0.75
C PHE A 21 9.56 -12.56 -0.50
N GLY A 22 9.34 -11.56 0.34
CA GLY A 22 10.39 -10.63 0.77
C GLY A 22 11.57 -11.34 1.46
N ALA A 23 11.30 -12.31 2.34
CA ALA A 23 12.34 -13.10 2.98
C ALA A 23 13.14 -13.95 1.97
N ALA A 24 12.46 -14.54 0.98
CA ALA A 24 13.11 -15.30 -0.09
C ALA A 24 14.02 -14.41 -0.97
N LEU A 25 13.57 -13.21 -1.33
CA LEU A 25 14.38 -12.24 -2.07
C LEU A 25 15.61 -11.79 -1.28
N GLN A 26 15.48 -11.58 0.03
CA GLN A 26 16.60 -11.25 0.89
C GLN A 26 17.63 -12.40 0.97
N ALA A 27 17.16 -13.65 1.06
CA ALA A 27 18.03 -14.82 1.05
C ALA A 27 18.76 -14.98 -0.30
N LEU A 28 18.06 -14.76 -1.41
CA LEU A 28 18.65 -14.78 -2.75
C LEU A 28 19.72 -13.68 -2.92
N TRP A 29 19.44 -12.47 -2.42
CA TRP A 29 20.38 -11.37 -2.44
C TRP A 29 21.67 -11.69 -1.65
N MET A 30 21.53 -12.29 -0.47
CA MET A 30 22.67 -12.73 0.33
C MET A 30 23.50 -13.83 -0.35
N LEU A 31 22.88 -14.67 -1.19
CA LEU A 31 23.55 -15.79 -1.86
C LEU A 31 24.32 -15.36 -3.12
N ASP A 32 23.72 -14.58 -4.01
CA ASP A 32 24.39 -14.15 -5.26
C ASP A 32 25.23 -12.89 -5.08
N GLY A 33 24.77 -11.91 -4.29
CA GLY A 33 25.52 -10.71 -3.88
C GLY A 33 25.97 -9.76 -5.01
N LYS A 34 25.73 -10.10 -6.28
CA LYS A 34 26.19 -9.33 -7.45
C LYS A 34 25.24 -8.23 -7.87
N GLN A 35 23.95 -8.42 -7.63
CA GLN A 35 22.90 -7.49 -8.01
C GLN A 35 22.39 -6.71 -6.80
N SER A 36 21.87 -5.50 -7.03
CA SER A 36 21.16 -4.78 -6.00
C SER A 36 19.83 -5.47 -5.69
N ILE A 37 19.39 -5.38 -4.44
CA ILE A 37 18.07 -5.87 -4.04
C ILE A 37 16.94 -5.24 -4.87
N SER A 38 17.12 -3.99 -5.32
CA SER A 38 16.17 -3.32 -6.22
C SER A 38 16.02 -4.02 -7.57
N HIS A 39 17.11 -4.57 -8.12
CA HIS A 39 17.08 -5.28 -9.39
C HIS A 39 16.36 -6.63 -9.24
N LEU A 40 16.66 -7.36 -8.15
CA LEU A 40 15.98 -8.61 -7.81
C LEU A 40 14.47 -8.40 -7.58
N CYS A 41 14.08 -7.31 -6.93
CA CYS A 41 12.67 -6.95 -6.80
C CYS A 41 12.04 -6.68 -8.17
N ALA A 42 12.69 -5.94 -9.06
CA ALA A 42 12.14 -5.64 -10.39
C ALA A 42 12.02 -6.90 -11.27
N GLU A 43 12.90 -7.88 -11.10
CA GLU A 43 12.87 -9.15 -11.85
C GLU A 43 11.74 -10.08 -11.38
N HIS A 44 11.43 -10.08 -10.09
CA HIS A 44 10.55 -11.10 -9.51
C HIS A 44 9.21 -10.57 -8.95
N VAL A 45 9.06 -9.26 -8.72
CA VAL A 45 7.79 -8.67 -8.31
C VAL A 45 6.94 -8.44 -9.56
N GLU A 46 5.92 -9.27 -9.75
CA GLU A 46 4.94 -9.05 -10.81
C GLU A 46 3.91 -8.00 -10.37
N GLU A 47 3.93 -6.85 -11.02
CA GLU A 47 2.88 -5.86 -10.90
C GLU A 47 1.62 -6.36 -11.62
N LYS A 48 0.48 -6.45 -10.91
CA LYS A 48 -0.83 -6.54 -11.56
C LYS A 48 -1.17 -5.17 -12.14
N LEU A 49 -0.59 -4.86 -13.30
CA LEU A 49 -0.76 -3.59 -14.03
C LEU A 49 -2.23 -3.26 -14.37
N THR A 50 -3.15 -4.21 -14.17
CA THR A 50 -4.58 -4.08 -14.46
C THR A 50 -5.41 -3.37 -13.38
N THR A 51 -4.83 -2.81 -12.31
CA THR A 51 -5.66 -2.14 -11.29
C THR A 51 -4.99 -0.98 -10.57
N VAL A 52 -4.51 0.03 -11.32
CA VAL A 52 -4.30 1.36 -10.74
C VAL A 52 -5.68 1.99 -10.51
N ILE A 53 -5.99 2.30 -9.26
CA ILE A 53 -7.23 2.98 -8.87
C ILE A 53 -6.89 4.44 -8.62
N GLU A 54 -7.34 5.31 -9.54
CA GLU A 54 -7.23 6.76 -9.39
C GLU A 54 -8.29 7.30 -8.42
N PRO A 55 -7.98 8.37 -7.66
CA PRO A 55 -8.95 9.02 -6.80
C PRO A 55 -10.01 9.76 -7.62
N ASN A 56 -11.27 9.62 -7.21
CA ASN A 56 -12.37 10.43 -7.70
C ASN A 56 -12.49 11.73 -6.88
N GLN A 57 -12.34 12.87 -7.56
CA GLN A 57 -12.37 14.20 -6.94
C GLN A 57 -13.70 14.54 -6.26
N GLU A 58 -14.84 14.07 -6.78
CA GLU A 58 -16.16 14.30 -6.17
C GLU A 58 -16.27 13.60 -4.81
N ASN A 59 -15.70 12.39 -4.72
CA ASN A 59 -15.69 11.60 -3.50
C ASN A 59 -14.71 12.15 -2.45
N GLN A 60 -13.66 12.85 -2.87
CA GLN A 60 -12.63 13.38 -1.98
C GLN A 60 -13.21 14.28 -0.89
N GLN A 61 -14.07 15.25 -1.26
CA GLN A 61 -14.67 16.18 -0.30
C GLN A 61 -15.59 15.45 0.69
N ARG A 62 -16.36 14.48 0.17
CA ARG A 62 -17.25 13.65 0.98
C ARG A 62 -16.46 12.82 1.99
N TYR A 63 -15.40 12.12 1.55
CA TYR A 63 -14.56 11.32 2.43
C TYR A 63 -13.78 12.17 3.42
N HIS A 64 -13.31 13.36 3.03
CA HIS A 64 -12.63 14.26 3.95
C HIS A 64 -13.52 14.65 5.15
N ARG A 65 -14.79 14.97 4.89
CA ARG A 65 -15.76 15.29 5.95
C ARG A 65 -15.99 14.10 6.89
N GLU A 66 -16.17 12.90 6.34
CA GLU A 66 -16.37 11.70 7.17
C GLU A 66 -15.10 11.31 7.93
N TYR A 67 -13.92 11.50 7.34
CA TYR A 67 -12.63 11.29 8.02
C TYR A 67 -12.46 12.21 9.24
N LEU A 68 -12.84 13.49 9.14
CA LEU A 68 -12.84 14.42 10.28
C LEU A 68 -13.82 14.01 11.39
N ARG A 69 -14.95 13.38 11.03
CA ARG A 69 -15.87 12.82 12.02
C ARG A 69 -15.27 11.60 12.71
N PHE A 70 -14.64 10.71 11.96
CA PHE A 70 -13.92 9.55 12.48
C PHE A 70 -12.77 9.98 13.42
N SER A 71 -11.92 10.93 12.99
CA SER A 71 -10.80 11.43 13.79
C SER A 71 -11.25 11.97 15.15
N ARG A 72 -12.32 12.78 15.17
CA ARG A 72 -12.90 13.27 16.42
C ARG A 72 -13.41 12.14 17.32
N ALA A 73 -14.06 11.13 16.76
CA ALA A 73 -14.51 9.97 17.52
C ALA A 73 -13.34 9.18 18.11
N VAL A 74 -12.27 8.96 17.34
CA VAL A 74 -11.04 8.31 17.81
C VAL A 74 -10.38 9.12 18.93
N GLU A 75 -10.29 10.44 18.79
CA GLU A 75 -9.76 11.32 19.85
C GLU A 75 -10.56 11.22 21.15
N LEU A 76 -11.89 11.17 21.07
CA LEU A 76 -12.75 11.00 22.24
C LEU A 76 -12.51 9.65 22.94
N VAL A 77 -12.32 8.59 22.16
CA VAL A 77 -12.13 7.23 22.69
C VAL A 77 -10.69 6.98 23.16
N ARG A 78 -9.71 7.75 22.67
CA ARG A 78 -8.29 7.65 23.05
C ARG A 78 -8.03 7.82 24.54
N ASN A 79 -8.90 8.51 25.27
CA ASN A 79 -8.74 8.65 26.72
C ASN A 79 -9.21 7.42 27.51
N PHE A 80 -9.78 6.42 26.85
CA PHE A 80 -10.31 5.19 27.45
C PHE A 80 -9.46 3.93 27.14
N TYR A 81 -8.40 4.05 26.32
CA TYR A 81 -7.47 2.98 25.94
C TYR A 81 -6.02 3.50 25.97
#